data_AF-A0A314Z6V1-F1
#
_entry.id   AF-A0A314Z6V1-F1
#
_cell.length_a   1.000
_cell.length_b   1.000
_cell.length_c   1.000
_cell.angle_alpha   90.00
_cell.angle_beta   90.00
_cell.angle_gamma   90.00
#
_symmetry.space_group_name_H-M   'P 1'
#
loop_
_entity.id
_entity.type
_entity.pdbx_description
1 polymer ?
#
loop_
_entity_poly.entity_id
_entity_poly.type
_entity_poly.pdbx_seq_one_letter_code
_entity_poly.pdbx_strand_id
1 'polypeptide(L)'
;MKKDPIKLLKLLDIFTVMENLRLNFNRLFGGKACDEIQTLTRDLINRVVIGACEIFWELPSQVELQRRFSPPSDGGVPGLIYSTMKEVGLNFDAWSKAYEDISLSYFFMMNNHCHFSQMKGTQLGDIMGDSWLEALEKYKGLISFPFDHQDFDNKLFKAFNEAFDERYKKHSNWVISDESLRQKVCQLLVQAVVPVYKSYMHKYGVLVEQDASAGKCVKHTA
;
A
#
# COMPACT_ATOMS: atom_id res chain seq x y z
N MET A 1 -31.47 7.07 -17.35
CA MET A 1 -30.20 7.10 -18.12
C MET A 1 -29.44 5.81 -17.83
N LYS A 2 -28.87 5.12 -18.83
CA LYS A 2 -28.09 3.89 -18.60
C LYS A 2 -26.88 4.21 -17.70
N LYS A 3 -26.85 3.64 -16.49
CA LYS A 3 -25.71 3.66 -15.57
C LYS A 3 -24.79 2.54 -16.03
N ASP A 4 -23.72 2.91 -16.71
CA ASP A 4 -22.85 2.00 -17.47
C ASP A 4 -21.45 2.02 -16.84
N PRO A 5 -20.84 0.87 -16.52
CA PRO A 5 -19.48 0.79 -16.01
C PRO A 5 -18.45 1.52 -16.88
N ILE A 6 -18.66 1.58 -18.21
CA ILE A 6 -17.80 2.33 -19.13
C ILE A 6 -17.82 3.83 -18.81
N LYS A 7 -18.94 4.36 -18.32
CA LYS A 7 -19.04 5.77 -17.90
C LYS A 7 -18.27 6.02 -16.61
N LEU A 8 -18.23 5.05 -15.68
CA LEU A 8 -17.40 5.16 -14.48
C LEU A 8 -15.92 5.30 -14.86
N LEU A 9 -15.42 4.43 -15.75
CA LEU A 9 -14.04 4.53 -16.25
C LEU A 9 -13.74 5.93 -16.81
N LYS A 10 -14.63 6.45 -17.68
CA LYS A 10 -14.46 7.79 -18.26
C LYS A 10 -14.48 8.91 -17.23
N LEU A 11 -15.33 8.82 -16.20
CA LEU A 11 -15.37 9.81 -15.13
C LEU A 11 -14.10 9.79 -14.29
N LEU A 12 -13.54 8.61 -14.04
CA LEU A 12 -12.28 8.43 -13.32
C LEU A 12 -11.08 8.90 -14.15
N ASP A 13 -11.08 8.67 -15.47
CA ASP A 13 -10.10 9.25 -16.40
C ASP A 13 -10.14 10.78 -16.37
N ILE A 14 -11.34 11.37 -16.42
CA ILE A 14 -11.53 12.84 -16.31
C ILE A 14 -11.01 13.34 -14.97
N PHE A 15 -11.37 12.67 -13.86
CA PHE A 15 -10.89 13.04 -12.53
C PHE A 15 -9.36 13.00 -12.46
N THR A 16 -8.73 11.98 -13.01
CA THR A 16 -7.27 11.83 -13.08
C THR A 16 -6.63 12.99 -13.83
N VAL A 17 -7.19 13.38 -14.99
CA VAL A 17 -6.71 14.54 -15.76
C VAL A 17 -6.86 15.83 -14.93
N MET A 18 -7.99 16.01 -14.25
CA MET A 18 -8.22 17.19 -13.40
C MET A 18 -7.24 17.27 -12.23
N GLU A 19 -6.96 16.16 -11.56
CA GLU A 19 -6.02 16.12 -10.44
C GLU A 19 -4.58 16.41 -10.91
N ASN A 20 -4.16 15.87 -12.06
CA ASN A 20 -2.85 16.17 -12.65
C ASN A 20 -2.68 17.64 -13.03
N LEU A 21 -3.77 18.34 -13.39
CA LEU A 21 -3.75 19.76 -13.74
C LEU A 21 -3.86 20.68 -12.52
N ARG A 22 -4.25 20.16 -11.36
CA ARG A 22 -4.59 20.93 -10.15
C ARG A 22 -3.52 21.93 -9.73
N LEU A 23 -2.25 21.51 -9.68
CA LEU A 23 -1.14 22.38 -9.27
C LEU A 23 -0.95 23.55 -10.24
N ASN A 24 -0.99 23.27 -11.54
CA ASN A 24 -0.87 24.30 -12.58
C ASN A 24 -2.07 25.26 -12.56
N PHE A 25 -3.28 24.72 -12.37
CA PHE A 25 -4.49 25.50 -12.24
C PHE A 25 -4.40 26.46 -11.04
N ASN A 26 -4.02 25.96 -9.86
CA ASN A 26 -3.88 26.78 -8.65
C ASN A 26 -2.82 27.87 -8.80
N ARG A 27 -1.72 27.58 -9.52
CA ARG A 27 -0.69 28.58 -9.82
C ARG A 27 -1.20 29.70 -10.73
N LEU A 28 -1.99 29.37 -11.74
CA LEU A 28 -2.49 30.33 -12.73
C LEU A 28 -3.73 31.11 -12.25
N PHE A 29 -4.61 30.44 -11.51
CA PHE A 29 -5.94 30.94 -11.17
C PHE A 29 -6.20 31.05 -9.66
N GLY A 30 -5.17 30.94 -8.80
CA GLY A 30 -5.34 31.00 -7.33
C GLY A 30 -5.63 32.39 -6.75
N GLY A 31 -5.58 33.44 -7.58
CA GLY A 31 -5.87 34.81 -7.15
C GLY A 31 -7.36 35.09 -6.94
N LYS A 32 -7.69 36.06 -6.07
CA LYS A 32 -9.09 36.45 -5.76
C LYS A 32 -9.90 36.90 -6.99
N ALA A 33 -9.24 37.41 -8.03
CA ALA A 33 -9.90 37.83 -9.27
C ALA A 33 -10.42 36.65 -10.11
N CYS A 34 -10.00 35.42 -9.82
CA CYS A 34 -10.38 34.21 -10.55
C CYS A 34 -11.44 33.37 -9.81
N ASP A 35 -12.15 33.94 -8.85
CA ASP A 35 -13.09 33.22 -7.96
C ASP A 35 -14.20 32.46 -8.73
N GLU A 36 -14.69 33.05 -9.83
CA GLU A 36 -15.68 32.41 -10.69
C GLU A 36 -15.14 31.13 -11.35
N ILE A 37 -13.93 31.19 -11.94
CA ILE A 37 -13.29 30.02 -12.57
C ILE A 37 -12.96 28.96 -11.52
N GLN A 38 -12.45 29.37 -10.34
CA GLN A 38 -12.20 28.45 -9.22
C GLN A 38 -13.48 27.74 -8.77
N THR A 39 -14.60 28.46 -8.70
CA THR A 39 -15.91 27.91 -8.33
C THR A 39 -16.42 26.93 -9.39
N LEU A 40 -16.35 27.28 -10.67
CA LEU A 40 -16.75 26.38 -11.75
C LEU A 40 -15.90 25.11 -11.78
N THR A 41 -14.59 25.20 -11.55
CA THR A 41 -13.71 24.04 -11.47
C THR A 41 -14.06 23.16 -10.27
N ARG A 42 -14.32 23.74 -9.09
CA ARG A 42 -14.77 22.98 -7.91
C ARG A 42 -16.10 22.28 -8.15
N ASP A 43 -17.05 22.95 -8.78
CA ASP A 43 -18.35 22.38 -9.12
C ASP A 43 -18.21 21.24 -10.15
N LEU A 44 -17.32 21.38 -11.11
CA LEU A 44 -17.01 20.31 -12.06
C LEU A 44 -16.40 19.09 -11.36
N ILE A 45 -15.43 19.29 -10.47
CA ILE A 45 -14.84 18.19 -9.65
C ILE A 45 -15.95 17.50 -8.86
N ASN A 46 -16.79 18.27 -8.17
CA ASN A 46 -17.90 17.72 -7.39
C ASN A 46 -18.86 16.89 -8.25
N ARG A 47 -19.23 17.37 -9.45
CA ARG A 47 -20.10 16.63 -10.37
C ARG A 47 -19.46 15.34 -10.88
N VAL A 48 -18.17 15.37 -11.20
CA VAL A 48 -17.42 14.17 -11.62
C VAL A 48 -17.38 13.14 -10.50
N VAL A 49 -17.06 13.58 -9.27
CA VAL A 49 -17.02 12.71 -8.09
C VAL A 49 -18.40 12.13 -7.77
N ILE A 50 -19.44 12.96 -7.71
CA ILE A 50 -20.82 12.50 -7.44
C ILE A 50 -21.26 11.50 -8.51
N GLY A 51 -21.06 11.81 -9.79
CA GLY A 51 -21.42 10.91 -10.89
C GLY A 51 -20.68 9.58 -10.82
N ALA A 52 -19.40 9.57 -10.43
CA ALA A 52 -18.63 8.35 -10.22
C ALA A 52 -19.19 7.55 -9.03
N CYS A 53 -19.44 8.20 -7.89
CA CYS A 53 -20.01 7.57 -6.69
C CYS A 53 -21.39 6.93 -6.96
N GLU A 54 -22.27 7.61 -7.68
CA GLU A 54 -23.59 7.09 -8.03
C GLU A 54 -23.52 5.82 -8.89
N ILE A 55 -22.57 5.73 -9.82
CA ILE A 55 -22.38 4.53 -10.63
C ILE A 55 -21.75 3.43 -9.79
N PHE A 56 -20.76 3.78 -8.95
CA PHE A 56 -20.07 2.84 -8.07
C PHE A 56 -21.04 2.14 -7.10
N TRP A 57 -21.95 2.90 -6.48
CA TRP A 57 -22.93 2.36 -5.52
C TRP A 57 -23.92 1.37 -6.16
N GLU A 58 -24.09 1.43 -7.48
CA GLU A 58 -24.98 0.56 -8.25
C GLU A 58 -24.26 -0.68 -8.79
N LEU A 59 -22.93 -0.76 -8.69
CA LEU A 59 -22.15 -1.89 -9.21
C LEU A 59 -22.60 -3.24 -8.63
N PRO A 60 -22.87 -3.41 -7.32
CA PRO A 60 -23.33 -4.70 -6.80
C PRO A 60 -24.61 -5.18 -7.49
N SER A 61 -25.61 -4.29 -7.63
CA SER A 61 -26.86 -4.58 -8.34
C SER A 61 -26.62 -4.95 -9.80
N GLN A 62 -25.69 -4.27 -10.48
CA GLN A 62 -25.35 -4.58 -11.87
C GLN A 62 -24.65 -5.93 -12.02
N VAL A 63 -23.74 -6.28 -11.10
CA VAL A 63 -23.08 -7.60 -11.05
C VAL A 63 -24.10 -8.71 -10.82
N GLU A 64 -25.08 -8.50 -9.94
CA GLU A 64 -26.16 -9.47 -9.72
C GLU A 64 -27.02 -9.67 -10.97
N LEU A 65 -27.34 -8.60 -11.70
CA LEU A 65 -28.08 -8.69 -12.96
C LEU A 65 -27.32 -9.47 -14.03
N GLN A 66 -25.98 -9.46 -14.03
CA GLN A 66 -25.19 -10.22 -15.00
C GLN A 66 -25.43 -11.73 -14.94
N ARG A 67 -25.83 -12.29 -13.79
CA ARG A 67 -26.14 -13.72 -13.63
C ARG A 67 -27.28 -14.20 -14.55
N ARG A 68 -28.10 -13.28 -15.05
CA ARG A 68 -29.25 -13.57 -15.92
C ARG A 68 -28.89 -13.63 -17.41
N PHE A 69 -27.66 -13.25 -17.78
CA PHE A 69 -27.18 -13.28 -19.16
C PHE A 69 -26.35 -14.53 -19.42
N SER A 70 -26.36 -15.01 -20.66
CA SER A 70 -25.47 -16.09 -21.10
C SER A 70 -24.00 -15.68 -20.96
N PRO A 71 -23.10 -16.62 -20.63
CA PRO A 71 -21.67 -16.34 -20.60
C PRO A 71 -21.16 -15.91 -21.99
N PRO A 72 -20.05 -15.16 -22.07
CA PRO A 72 -19.41 -14.83 -23.33
C PRO A 72 -19.11 -16.09 -24.15
N SER A 73 -19.50 -16.09 -25.44
CA SER A 73 -19.36 -17.26 -26.32
C SER A 73 -17.91 -17.63 -26.63
N ASP A 74 -17.01 -16.65 -26.48
CA ASP A 74 -15.56 -16.81 -26.60
C ASP A 74 -14.88 -17.21 -25.28
N GLY A 75 -15.65 -17.31 -24.19
CA GLY A 75 -15.13 -17.56 -22.85
C GLY A 75 -14.33 -16.39 -22.25
N GLY A 76 -14.40 -15.20 -22.86
CA GLY A 76 -13.67 -14.01 -22.43
C GLY A 76 -14.18 -13.43 -21.11
N VAL A 77 -13.40 -12.54 -20.51
CA VAL A 77 -13.78 -11.82 -19.29
C VAL A 77 -14.90 -10.80 -19.60
N PRO A 78 -16.07 -10.87 -18.93
CA PRO A 78 -17.12 -9.88 -19.09
C PRO A 78 -16.64 -8.45 -18.82
N GLY A 79 -17.09 -7.49 -19.64
CA GLY A 79 -16.62 -6.10 -19.58
C GLY A 79 -16.82 -5.41 -18.21
N LEU A 80 -17.85 -5.79 -17.44
CA LEU A 80 -18.04 -5.27 -16.07
C LEU A 80 -16.98 -5.80 -15.11
N ILE A 81 -16.64 -7.10 -15.20
CA ILE A 81 -15.57 -7.71 -14.40
C ILE A 81 -14.23 -7.05 -14.77
N TYR A 82 -13.95 -6.91 -16.07
CA TYR A 82 -12.78 -6.19 -16.56
C TYR A 82 -12.67 -4.78 -15.94
N SER A 83 -13.75 -3.99 -16.05
CA SER A 83 -13.77 -2.61 -15.57
C SER A 83 -13.58 -2.54 -14.06
N THR A 84 -14.20 -3.45 -13.32
CA THR A 84 -14.11 -3.50 -11.85
C THR A 84 -12.68 -3.85 -11.42
N MET A 85 -12.08 -4.89 -12.00
CA MET A 85 -10.74 -5.32 -11.67
C MET A 85 -9.70 -4.26 -12.01
N LYS A 86 -9.83 -3.60 -13.16
CA LYS A 86 -8.97 -2.48 -13.55
C LYS A 86 -8.99 -1.36 -12.51
N GLU A 87 -10.19 -0.93 -12.10
CA GLU A 87 -10.32 0.17 -11.12
C GLU A 87 -9.83 -0.22 -9.72
N VAL A 88 -9.99 -1.47 -9.31
CA VAL A 88 -9.39 -1.96 -8.05
C VAL A 88 -7.86 -1.86 -8.11
N GLY A 89 -7.24 -2.27 -9.23
CA GLY A 89 -5.80 -2.13 -9.44
C GLY A 89 -5.33 -0.67 -9.39
N LEU A 90 -6.00 0.22 -10.12
CA LEU A 90 -5.69 1.66 -10.12
C LEU A 90 -5.84 2.30 -8.73
N ASN A 91 -6.86 1.91 -7.96
CA ASN A 91 -7.04 2.38 -6.59
C ASN A 91 -5.93 1.92 -5.67
N PHE A 92 -5.46 0.68 -5.78
CA PHE A 92 -4.32 0.19 -5.00
C PHE A 92 -3.05 0.98 -5.31
N ASP A 93 -2.81 1.29 -6.57
CA ASP A 93 -1.67 2.11 -6.98
C ASP A 93 -1.77 3.56 -6.49
N ALA A 94 -2.95 4.16 -6.53
CA ALA A 94 -3.17 5.51 -6.03
C ALA A 94 -3.02 5.58 -4.51
N TRP A 95 -3.67 4.67 -3.77
CA TRP A 95 -3.63 4.65 -2.31
C TRP A 95 -2.25 4.29 -1.78
N SER A 96 -1.54 3.35 -2.41
CA SER A 96 -0.16 3.04 -2.02
C SER A 96 0.74 4.27 -2.13
N LYS A 97 0.59 5.10 -3.16
CA LYS A 97 1.37 6.35 -3.31
C LYS A 97 0.91 7.48 -2.38
N ALA A 98 -0.30 7.42 -1.85
CA ALA A 98 -0.84 8.43 -0.95
C ALA A 98 -0.30 8.33 0.49
N TYR A 99 0.27 7.18 0.87
CA TYR A 99 0.93 7.03 2.17
C TYR A 99 2.26 7.78 2.19
N GLU A 100 2.43 8.66 3.18
CA GLU A 100 3.72 9.33 3.46
C GLU A 100 4.79 8.33 3.91
N ASP A 101 4.37 7.30 4.65
CA ASP A 101 5.24 6.23 5.11
C ASP A 101 5.36 5.12 4.07
N ILE A 102 6.55 5.00 3.48
CA ILE A 102 6.89 3.97 2.49
C ILE A 102 6.70 2.55 3.05
N SER A 103 6.98 2.33 4.34
CA SER A 103 6.76 1.02 4.97
C SER A 103 5.27 0.68 5.03
N LEU A 104 4.42 1.65 5.34
CA LEU A 104 2.97 1.48 5.37
C LEU A 104 2.39 1.31 3.96
N SER A 105 2.95 2.01 2.97
CA SER A 105 2.61 1.83 1.55
C SER A 105 2.79 0.38 1.10
N TYR A 106 3.97 -0.21 1.31
CA TYR A 106 4.21 -1.61 0.95
C TYR A 106 3.42 -2.58 1.83
N PHE A 107 3.21 -2.25 3.11
CA PHE A 107 2.39 -3.05 3.99
C PHE A 107 0.93 -3.13 3.51
N PHE A 108 0.35 -1.99 3.09
CA PHE A 108 -0.97 -1.94 2.46
C PHE A 108 -1.02 -2.81 1.19
N MET A 109 -0.03 -2.69 0.30
CA MET A 109 -0.01 -3.47 -0.94
C MET A 109 0.13 -4.97 -0.66
N MET A 110 0.97 -5.36 0.31
CA MET A 110 1.15 -6.75 0.73
C MET A 110 -0.12 -7.34 1.34
N ASN A 111 -0.81 -6.59 2.19
CA ASN A 111 -2.09 -7.00 2.77
C ASN A 111 -3.19 -7.16 1.73
N ASN A 112 -3.28 -6.28 0.75
CA ASN A 112 -4.29 -6.44 -0.30
C ASN A 112 -3.89 -7.56 -1.28
N HIS A 113 -2.60 -7.70 -1.59
CA HIS A 113 -2.07 -8.78 -2.44
C HIS A 113 -2.48 -10.18 -1.95
N CYS A 114 -2.52 -10.45 -0.64
CA CYS A 114 -2.82 -11.81 -0.16
C CYS A 114 -4.19 -12.31 -0.65
N HIS A 115 -5.20 -11.43 -0.71
CA HIS A 115 -6.54 -11.74 -1.19
C HIS A 115 -6.59 -12.04 -2.70
N PHE A 116 -5.58 -11.58 -3.45
CA PHE A 116 -5.51 -11.64 -4.91
C PHE A 116 -4.36 -12.51 -5.43
N SER A 117 -3.60 -13.12 -4.53
CA SER A 117 -2.39 -13.89 -4.82
C SER A 117 -2.59 -15.01 -5.85
N GLN A 118 -3.79 -15.61 -5.88
CA GLN A 118 -4.15 -16.66 -6.85
C GLN A 118 -4.39 -16.14 -8.27
N MET A 119 -4.55 -14.83 -8.45
CA MET A 119 -4.77 -14.23 -9.78
C MET A 119 -3.47 -13.97 -10.55
N LYS A 120 -2.32 -14.19 -9.93
CA LYS A 120 -1.02 -14.04 -10.59
C LYS A 120 -0.94 -14.96 -11.81
N GLY A 121 -0.62 -14.40 -12.98
CA GLY A 121 -0.54 -15.14 -14.24
C GLY A 121 -1.90 -15.46 -14.89
N THR A 122 -2.98 -14.87 -14.38
CA THR A 122 -4.31 -14.92 -15.00
C THR A 122 -4.61 -13.60 -15.70
N GLN A 123 -5.53 -13.62 -16.67
CA GLN A 123 -5.99 -12.41 -17.36
C GLN A 123 -6.53 -11.34 -16.37
N LEU A 124 -7.16 -11.75 -15.25
CA LEU A 124 -7.64 -10.82 -14.23
C LEU A 124 -6.50 -10.17 -13.43
N GLY A 125 -5.44 -10.93 -13.15
CA GLY A 125 -4.23 -10.39 -12.54
C GLY A 125 -3.56 -9.36 -13.44
N ASP A 126 -3.41 -9.67 -14.73
CA ASP A 126 -2.81 -8.77 -15.72
C ASP A 126 -3.60 -7.45 -15.85
N ILE A 127 -4.93 -7.51 -15.73
CA ILE A 127 -5.81 -6.33 -15.76
C ILE A 127 -5.58 -5.41 -14.55
N MET A 128 -5.24 -5.96 -13.38
CA MET A 128 -4.97 -5.18 -12.17
C MET A 128 -3.58 -4.51 -12.18
N GLY A 129 -2.69 -4.93 -13.10
CA GLY A 129 -1.30 -4.45 -13.19
C GLY A 129 -0.33 -5.21 -12.28
N ASP A 130 0.96 -4.81 -12.29
CA ASP A 130 2.04 -5.57 -11.65
C ASP A 130 2.50 -5.00 -10.30
N SER A 131 2.07 -3.79 -9.94
CA SER A 131 2.57 -3.04 -8.77
C SER A 131 2.46 -3.80 -7.44
N TRP A 132 1.47 -4.69 -7.31
CA TRP A 132 1.24 -5.50 -6.11
C TRP A 132 2.16 -6.73 -6.02
N LEU A 133 2.71 -7.22 -7.14
CA LEU A 133 3.52 -8.44 -7.20
C LEU A 133 4.86 -8.34 -6.45
N GLU A 134 5.40 -7.13 -6.33
CA GLU A 134 6.72 -6.89 -5.72
C GLU A 134 6.64 -6.41 -4.27
N ALA A 135 5.43 -6.19 -3.73
CA ALA A 135 5.24 -5.52 -2.44
C ALA A 135 5.93 -6.24 -1.28
N LEU A 136 5.84 -7.58 -1.24
CA LEU A 136 6.47 -8.37 -0.18
C LEU A 136 8.01 -8.31 -0.24
N GLU A 137 8.61 -8.37 -1.43
CA GLU A 137 10.07 -8.27 -1.57
C GLU A 137 10.57 -6.86 -1.26
N LYS A 138 9.82 -5.82 -1.64
CA LYS A 138 10.14 -4.44 -1.28
C LYS A 138 10.01 -4.20 0.24
N TYR A 139 8.95 -4.74 0.85
CA TYR A 139 8.79 -4.70 2.30
C TYR A 139 9.92 -5.45 3.01
N LYS A 140 10.31 -6.62 2.52
CA LYS A 140 11.47 -7.39 2.98
C LYS A 140 12.77 -6.57 2.90
N GLY A 141 13.00 -5.87 1.79
CA GLY A 141 14.14 -4.96 1.64
C GLY A 141 14.19 -3.88 2.72
N LEU A 142 13.06 -3.25 3.04
CA LEU A 142 12.99 -2.21 4.07
C LEU A 142 13.27 -2.70 5.49
N ILE A 143 12.84 -3.93 5.80
CA ILE A 143 13.14 -4.53 7.10
C ILE A 143 14.59 -5.00 7.18
N SER A 144 15.22 -5.43 6.09
CA SER A 144 16.62 -5.90 6.08
C SER A 144 17.66 -4.76 6.04
N PHE A 145 17.37 -3.64 5.38
CA PHE A 145 18.30 -2.52 5.15
C PHE A 145 19.04 -1.96 6.40
N PRO A 146 18.48 -1.93 7.63
CA PRO A 146 19.18 -1.40 8.82
C PRO A 146 20.08 -2.43 9.49
N PHE A 147 20.05 -3.68 9.04
CA PHE A 147 20.65 -4.83 9.70
C PHE A 147 21.87 -5.38 8.95
N ASP A 148 22.34 -4.65 7.94
CA ASP A 148 23.48 -5.08 7.14
C ASP A 148 24.78 -5.05 7.96
N HIS A 149 25.60 -6.08 7.77
CA HIS A 149 26.65 -6.54 8.68
C HIS A 149 27.94 -5.71 8.64
N GLN A 150 27.88 -4.40 8.90
CA GLN A 150 29.09 -3.58 9.05
C GLN A 150 29.26 -2.96 10.44
N ASP A 151 30.32 -3.43 11.10
CA ASP A 151 30.88 -3.09 12.41
C ASP A 151 30.01 -2.30 13.39
N PHE A 152 29.41 -3.05 14.32
CA PHE A 152 28.74 -2.53 15.49
C PHE A 152 29.73 -2.02 16.53
N ASP A 153 29.80 -0.70 16.74
CA ASP A 153 30.27 -0.08 17.98
C ASP A 153 29.10 0.09 18.97
N ASN A 154 29.38 0.32 20.27
CA ASN A 154 28.35 0.54 21.31
C ASN A 154 27.33 1.67 20.97
N LYS A 155 27.75 2.68 20.18
CA LYS A 155 26.84 3.73 19.68
C LYS A 155 25.84 3.18 18.65
N LEU A 156 26.26 2.24 17.79
CA LEU A 156 25.41 1.61 16.78
C LEU A 156 24.35 0.72 17.42
N PHE A 157 24.66 0.08 18.56
CA PHE A 157 23.69 -0.74 19.29
C PHE A 157 22.61 0.09 19.99
N LYS A 158 22.97 1.22 20.58
CA LYS A 158 21.98 2.17 21.11
C LYS A 158 21.06 2.67 19.99
N ALA A 159 21.64 3.03 18.84
CA ALA A 159 20.88 3.41 17.65
C ALA A 159 20.00 2.27 17.12
N PHE A 160 20.47 1.02 17.19
CA PHE A 160 19.68 -0.17 16.87
C PHE A 160 18.45 -0.31 17.78
N ASN A 161 18.63 -0.24 19.10
CA ASN A 161 17.52 -0.36 20.05
C ASN A 161 16.50 0.78 19.88
N GLU A 162 16.98 2.00 19.64
CA GLU A 162 16.12 3.15 19.37
C GLU A 162 15.35 2.95 18.05
N ALA A 163 16.02 2.54 16.96
CA ALA A 163 15.38 2.27 15.67
C ALA A 163 14.42 1.07 15.71
N PHE A 164 14.71 0.05 16.52
CA PHE A 164 13.85 -1.10 16.76
C PHE A 164 12.61 -0.69 17.55
N ASP A 165 12.78 0.04 18.66
CA ASP A 165 11.68 0.53 19.50
C ASP A 165 10.74 1.46 18.69
N GLU A 166 11.30 2.36 17.86
CA GLU A 166 10.52 3.23 16.98
C GLU A 166 9.69 2.45 15.96
N ARG A 167 10.29 1.47 15.27
CA ARG A 167 9.56 0.62 14.33
C ARG A 167 8.53 -0.25 15.01
N TYR A 168 8.86 -0.83 16.15
CA TYR A 168 7.93 -1.63 16.93
C TYR A 168 6.69 -0.79 17.28
N LYS A 169 6.87 0.41 17.82
CA LYS A 169 5.76 1.32 18.12
C LYS A 169 4.95 1.64 16.86
N LYS A 170 5.61 1.96 15.76
CA LYS A 170 4.96 2.31 14.49
C LYS A 170 4.13 1.16 13.92
N HIS A 171 4.69 -0.05 13.89
CA HIS A 171 4.10 -1.22 13.25
C HIS A 171 3.16 -2.01 14.18
N SER A 172 3.22 -1.80 15.50
CA SER A 172 2.44 -2.55 16.49
C SER A 172 0.92 -2.45 16.30
N ASN A 173 0.44 -1.37 15.69
CA ASN A 173 -0.98 -1.15 15.41
C ASN A 173 -1.41 -1.64 14.02
N TRP A 174 -0.49 -2.20 13.22
CA TRP A 174 -0.80 -2.66 11.87
C TRP A 174 -1.31 -4.09 11.89
N VAL A 175 -2.39 -4.35 11.14
CA VAL A 175 -3.07 -5.65 11.11
C VAL A 175 -2.77 -6.36 9.80
N ILE A 176 -2.25 -7.59 9.87
CA ILE A 176 -2.17 -8.51 8.72
C ILE A 176 -3.32 -9.50 8.83
N SER A 177 -4.32 -9.35 7.97
CA SER A 177 -5.55 -10.15 8.00
C SER A 177 -5.31 -11.61 7.65
N ASP A 178 -4.48 -11.89 6.64
CA ASP A 178 -4.18 -13.26 6.21
C ASP A 178 -3.18 -13.96 7.14
N GLU A 179 -3.55 -15.15 7.62
CA GLU A 179 -2.76 -15.94 8.56
C GLU A 179 -1.40 -16.35 7.98
N SER A 180 -1.41 -16.85 6.74
CA SER A 180 -0.20 -17.40 6.10
C SER A 180 0.82 -16.29 5.81
N LEU A 181 0.33 -15.13 5.35
CA LEU A 181 1.11 -13.93 5.15
C LEU A 181 1.66 -13.42 6.47
N ARG A 182 0.84 -13.39 7.53
CA ARG A 182 1.28 -12.96 8.86
C ARG A 182 2.42 -13.83 9.38
N GLN A 183 2.29 -15.15 9.26
CA GLN A 183 3.37 -16.09 9.63
C GLN A 183 4.64 -15.85 8.81
N LYS A 184 4.52 -15.65 7.50
CA LYS A 184 5.66 -15.37 6.61
C LYS A 184 6.36 -14.06 6.96
N VAL A 185 5.62 -13.00 7.25
CA VAL A 185 6.18 -11.70 7.69
C VAL A 185 6.87 -11.84 9.04
N CYS A 186 6.26 -12.53 10.01
CA CYS A 186 6.90 -12.82 11.28
C CYS A 186 8.22 -13.59 11.10
N GLN A 187 8.25 -14.60 10.23
CA GLN A 187 9.45 -15.36 9.92
C GLN A 187 10.54 -14.48 9.31
N LEU A 188 10.19 -13.60 8.35
CA LEU A 188 11.14 -12.65 7.75
C LEU A 188 11.70 -11.66 8.78
N LEU A 189 10.87 -11.15 9.68
CA LEU A 189 11.32 -10.26 10.77
C LEU A 189 12.29 -10.98 11.71
N VAL A 190 11.97 -12.20 12.11
CA VAL A 190 12.84 -13.03 12.96
C VAL A 190 14.18 -13.29 12.27
N GLN A 191 14.16 -13.67 11.00
CA GLN A 191 15.36 -13.93 10.21
C GLN A 191 16.22 -12.68 10.02
N ALA A 192 15.63 -11.49 9.95
CA ALA A 192 16.37 -10.23 9.83
C ALA A 192 16.98 -9.78 11.16
N VAL A 193 16.23 -9.89 12.27
CA VAL A 193 16.61 -9.29 13.57
C VAL A 193 17.48 -10.22 14.42
N VAL A 194 17.14 -11.52 14.50
CA VAL A 194 17.77 -12.45 15.43
C VAL A 194 19.27 -12.65 15.16
N PRO A 195 19.73 -12.83 13.90
CA PRO A 195 21.17 -13.00 13.64
C PRO A 195 22.00 -11.79 14.06
N VAL A 196 21.49 -10.58 13.82
CA VAL A 196 22.15 -9.33 14.22
C VAL A 196 22.22 -9.23 15.75
N TYR A 197 21.11 -9.50 16.42
CA TYR A 197 21.06 -9.45 17.88
C TYR A 197 21.99 -10.50 18.53
N LYS A 198 22.01 -11.73 18.00
CA LYS A 198 22.92 -12.79 18.47
C LYS A 198 24.39 -12.44 18.26
N SER A 199 24.75 -11.87 17.10
CA SER A 199 26.11 -11.43 16.82
C SER A 199 26.58 -10.37 17.82
N TYR A 200 25.72 -9.40 18.15
CA TYR A 200 25.99 -8.42 19.20
C TYR A 200 26.20 -9.07 20.57
N MET A 201 25.27 -9.92 21.02
CA MET A 201 25.35 -10.57 22.33
C MET A 201 26.63 -11.41 22.46
N HIS A 202 27.07 -12.05 21.38
CA HIS A 202 28.33 -12.78 21.36
C HIS A 202 29.56 -11.86 21.44
N LYS A 203 29.56 -10.72 20.71
CA LYS A 203 30.69 -9.78 20.64
C LYS A 203 30.83 -8.89 21.89
N TYR A 204 29.71 -8.54 22.54
CA TYR A 204 29.69 -7.55 23.63
C TYR A 204 29.02 -8.03 24.92
N GLY A 205 28.39 -9.21 24.96
CA GLY A 205 27.67 -9.69 26.14
C GLY A 205 28.52 -9.76 27.42
N VAL A 206 29.80 -10.13 27.29
CA VAL A 206 30.74 -10.19 28.43
C VAL A 206 31.18 -8.80 28.92
N LEU A 207 31.26 -7.80 28.03
CA LEU A 207 31.57 -6.41 28.39
C LEU A 207 30.39 -5.71 29.05
N VAL A 208 29.16 -6.08 28.67
CA VAL A 208 27.93 -5.50 29.21
C VAL A 208 27.63 -5.97 30.64
N GLU A 209 27.98 -7.20 31.00
CA GLU A 209 27.82 -7.74 32.36
C GLU A 209 28.79 -7.12 33.39
N GLN A 210 29.91 -6.52 32.95
CA GLN A 210 30.94 -5.96 33.83
C GLN A 210 30.79 -4.44 34.05
N ASP A 211 30.04 -3.75 33.21
CA ASP A 211 29.86 -2.30 33.27
C ASP A 211 28.45 -1.97 33.77
N ALA A 212 28.34 -1.45 35.00
CA ALA A 212 27.06 -1.15 35.67
C ALA A 212 26.18 -0.13 34.90
N SER A 213 26.75 0.56 33.90
CA SER A 213 26.04 1.45 32.98
C SER A 213 25.55 0.77 31.68
N ALA A 214 26.15 -0.36 31.30
CA ALA A 214 25.84 -1.12 30.09
C ALA A 214 24.65 -2.08 30.26
N GLY A 215 24.32 -2.48 31.50
CA GLY A 215 23.08 -3.20 31.82
C GLY A 215 21.79 -2.47 31.38
N LYS A 216 21.88 -1.18 31.02
CA LYS A 216 20.78 -0.38 30.46
C LYS A 216 20.60 -0.55 28.93
N CYS A 217 21.55 -1.19 28.24
CA CYS A 217 21.52 -1.42 26.80
C CYS A 217 20.83 -2.74 26.40
N VAL A 218 20.84 -3.77 27.26
CA VAL A 218 20.18 -5.04 26.96
C VAL A 218 18.72 -4.97 27.41
N LYS A 219 17.84 -4.55 26.50
CA LYS A 219 16.40 -4.46 26.76
C LYS A 219 15.62 -5.73 26.43
N HIS A 220 16.17 -6.59 25.57
CA HIS A 220 15.45 -7.73 25.00
C HIS A 220 16.28 -9.02 25.10
N THR A 221 15.65 -10.15 25.37
CA THR A 221 16.31 -11.47 25.32
C THR A 221 15.97 -12.17 24.01
N ALA A 222 16.96 -12.84 23.41
CA ALA A 222 16.82 -13.57 22.14
C ALA A 222 15.99 -14.85 22.28
#